data_AF-A0A2P9FFH6-F1
#
_entry.id   AF-A0A2P9FFH6-F1
#
_cell.length_a   1.000
_cell.length_b   1.000
_cell.length_c   1.000
_cell.angle_alpha   90.00
_cell.angle_beta   90.00
_cell.angle_gamma   90.00
#
_symmetry.space_group_name_H-M   'P 1'
#
loop_
_entity.id
_entity.type
_entity.pdbx_description
1 polymer ?
#
loop_
_entity_poly.entity_id
_entity_poly.type
_entity_poly.pdbx_seq_one_letter_code
_entity_poly.pdbx_strand_id
1 'polypeptide(L)'
;MGQTQVADAAGTAPPGKGRAATVTAYGVACAAHLIVAGLVIGGLTLIVFGWATIVQPVIGLVLLGVAAQLRPRLGTLASDWPTLRRGQAPALFTLLDAVADEVGERRVDAVRITSDFAVRASAYGVRRHRVLDIGLPLWVTSRPEQRVAALAQELAYFGGDVRRGTLVGTALTSLNGGMELAAARAEAPTGIWTAAPGAHHADEMSEATRDFKKRGRIVNYVLWIPQLVMKGLSRALLRLTVPAAGYAEFRADAEAARVASAPAVAALLRDRRSADSVCTETHRLAVATRTFGRGEALRNAERDFWTKVADHAATLPGRAPDGPTDAGAGTADDDPRIARLPRDAGRPAAVTLGGSAADAVESELDEARRLVARKVIQDCVLV
;
A
#
# COMPACT_ATOMS: atom_id res chain seq x y z
N MET A 1 -38.19 -22.62 -6.38
CA MET A 1 -37.17 -23.04 -7.36
C MET A 1 -36.55 -21.78 -7.99
N GLY A 2 -35.90 -20.93 -7.19
CA GLY A 2 -35.57 -19.55 -7.58
C GLY A 2 -34.55 -18.89 -6.68
N GLN A 3 -33.42 -19.57 -6.43
CA GLN A 3 -32.32 -19.04 -5.61
C GLN A 3 -30.93 -19.24 -6.23
N THR A 4 -30.85 -19.86 -7.40
CA THR A 4 -29.58 -20.17 -8.08
C THR A 4 -29.22 -19.23 -9.22
N GLN A 5 -30.07 -18.26 -9.58
CA GLN A 5 -29.87 -17.44 -10.79
C GLN A 5 -29.24 -16.06 -10.54
N VAL A 6 -29.02 -15.66 -9.27
CA VAL A 6 -28.38 -14.37 -8.93
C VAL A 6 -26.84 -14.47 -8.92
N ALA A 7 -26.28 -15.68 -9.02
CA ALA A 7 -24.83 -15.90 -9.03
C ALA A 7 -24.16 -15.74 -10.42
N ASP A 8 -24.93 -15.70 -11.50
CA ASP A 8 -24.38 -15.82 -12.87
C ASP A 8 -24.18 -14.49 -13.62
N ALA A 9 -24.51 -13.34 -13.01
CA ALA A 9 -24.27 -12.02 -13.63
C ALA A 9 -22.91 -11.39 -13.29
N ALA A 10 -22.15 -11.97 -12.35
CA ALA A 10 -20.78 -11.57 -12.04
C ALA A 10 -19.83 -12.40 -12.91
N GLY A 11 -19.36 -11.81 -14.02
CA GLY A 11 -18.49 -12.46 -15.00
C GLY A 11 -17.41 -13.34 -14.37
N THR A 12 -17.70 -14.64 -14.29
CA THR A 12 -16.75 -15.65 -13.85
C THR A 12 -15.66 -15.71 -14.90
N ALA A 13 -14.42 -15.50 -14.47
CA ALA A 13 -13.27 -16.08 -15.17
C ALA A 13 -13.61 -17.53 -15.53
N PRO A 14 -13.16 -18.07 -16.67
CA PRO A 14 -13.26 -19.51 -16.90
C PRO A 14 -12.68 -20.22 -15.66
N PRO A 15 -13.45 -21.08 -14.98
CA PRO A 15 -13.22 -21.47 -13.58
C PRO A 15 -11.88 -22.18 -13.31
N GLY A 16 -11.13 -22.53 -14.36
CA GLY A 16 -9.80 -23.14 -14.28
C GLY A 16 -8.61 -22.16 -14.22
N LYS A 17 -8.61 -21.07 -15.01
CA LYS A 17 -7.36 -20.28 -15.23
C LYS A 17 -7.00 -19.40 -14.03
N GLY A 18 -7.97 -18.73 -13.41
CA GLY A 18 -7.74 -17.89 -12.22
C GLY A 18 -7.42 -18.70 -10.97
N ARG A 19 -8.07 -19.86 -10.80
CA ARG A 19 -7.79 -20.80 -9.70
C ARG A 19 -6.42 -21.44 -9.85
N ALA A 20 -6.06 -21.91 -11.05
CA ALA A 20 -4.73 -22.46 -11.31
C ALA A 20 -3.63 -21.41 -11.06
N ALA A 21 -3.79 -20.18 -11.55
CA ALA A 21 -2.82 -19.11 -11.29
C ALA A 21 -2.66 -18.80 -9.79
N THR A 22 -3.76 -18.82 -9.04
CA THR A 22 -3.75 -18.63 -7.57
C THR A 22 -3.07 -19.78 -6.85
N VAL A 23 -3.36 -21.04 -7.23
CA VAL A 23 -2.70 -22.24 -6.69
C VAL A 23 -1.21 -22.22 -7.02
N THR A 24 -0.83 -21.86 -8.24
CA THR A 24 0.58 -21.69 -8.64
C THR A 24 1.24 -20.58 -7.82
N ALA A 25 0.56 -19.45 -7.59
CA ALA A 25 1.10 -18.39 -6.73
C ALA A 25 1.34 -18.87 -5.29
N TYR A 26 0.43 -19.68 -4.73
CA TYR A 26 0.66 -20.33 -3.44
C TYR A 26 1.82 -21.32 -3.47
N GLY A 27 1.95 -22.14 -4.51
CA GLY A 27 3.08 -23.05 -4.69
C GLY A 27 4.42 -22.30 -4.77
N VAL A 28 4.47 -21.21 -5.53
CA VAL A 28 5.64 -20.34 -5.66
C VAL A 28 5.98 -19.66 -4.32
N ALA A 29 4.98 -19.19 -3.58
CA ALA A 29 5.19 -18.64 -2.24
C ALA A 29 5.69 -19.69 -1.25
N CYS A 30 5.14 -20.91 -1.26
CA CYS A 30 5.63 -22.03 -0.46
C CYS A 30 7.09 -22.37 -0.81
N ALA A 31 7.43 -22.44 -2.10
CA ALA A 31 8.80 -22.67 -2.54
C ALA A 31 9.75 -21.57 -2.03
N ALA A 32 9.32 -20.30 -2.07
CA ALA A 32 10.08 -19.18 -1.50
C ALA A 32 10.40 -19.40 -0.02
N HIS A 33 9.40 -19.75 0.78
CA HIS A 33 9.57 -20.00 2.22
C HIS A 33 10.45 -21.23 2.49
N LEU A 34 10.29 -22.31 1.70
CA LEU A 34 11.13 -23.50 1.82
C LEU A 34 12.60 -23.23 1.48
N ILE A 35 12.88 -22.38 0.50
CA ILE A 35 14.25 -21.94 0.18
C ILE A 35 14.86 -21.21 1.38
N VAL A 36 14.12 -20.27 1.99
CA VAL A 36 14.60 -19.55 3.19
C VAL A 36 14.82 -20.50 4.35
N ALA A 37 13.89 -21.42 4.61
CA ALA A 37 14.04 -22.44 5.66
C ALA A 37 15.26 -23.34 5.42
N GLY A 38 15.47 -23.78 4.16
CA GLY A 38 16.63 -24.57 3.77
C GLY A 38 17.95 -23.84 3.98
N LEU A 39 18.02 -22.55 3.65
CA LEU A 39 19.20 -21.71 3.91
C LEU A 39 19.51 -21.63 5.42
N VAL A 40 18.49 -21.47 6.26
CA VAL A 40 18.66 -21.41 7.72
C VAL A 40 19.12 -22.75 8.29
N ILE A 41 18.42 -23.84 7.95
CA ILE A 41 18.73 -25.18 8.46
C ILE A 41 20.11 -25.64 7.98
N GLY A 42 20.41 -25.48 6.69
CA GLY A 42 21.71 -25.81 6.11
C GLY A 42 22.83 -24.96 6.69
N GLY A 43 22.61 -23.64 6.84
CA GLY A 43 23.56 -22.73 7.47
C GLY A 43 23.90 -23.12 8.90
N LEU A 44 22.88 -23.42 9.72
CA LEU A 44 23.04 -23.84 11.10
C LEU A 44 23.74 -25.21 11.21
N THR A 45 23.37 -26.17 10.36
CA THR A 45 23.97 -27.51 10.33
C THR A 45 25.47 -27.43 10.04
N LEU A 46 25.87 -26.60 9.07
CA LEU A 46 27.29 -26.38 8.74
C LEU A 46 28.07 -25.71 9.89
N ILE A 47 27.43 -24.82 10.65
CA ILE A 47 28.08 -24.17 11.80
C ILE A 47 28.22 -25.13 12.98
N VAL A 48 27.22 -25.98 13.24
CA VAL A 48 27.21 -26.89 14.38
C VAL A 48 28.09 -28.12 14.14
N PHE A 49 28.00 -28.73 12.97
CA PHE A 49 28.67 -30.00 12.67
C PHE A 49 29.90 -29.86 11.76
N GLY A 50 30.08 -28.71 11.09
CA GLY A 50 31.12 -28.51 10.08
C GLY A 50 32.51 -28.14 10.61
N TRP A 51 32.86 -28.51 11.85
CA TRP A 51 34.16 -28.15 12.42
C TRP A 51 35.35 -28.97 11.89
N ALA A 52 35.08 -29.93 11.00
CA ALA A 52 36.13 -30.68 10.30
C ALA A 52 36.99 -29.76 9.41
N THR A 53 36.46 -28.62 8.96
CA THR A 53 37.19 -27.58 8.21
C THR A 53 36.69 -26.19 8.58
N ILE A 54 37.57 -25.18 8.65
CA ILE A 54 37.17 -23.78 8.93
C ILE A 54 36.25 -23.21 7.82
N VAL A 55 36.29 -23.78 6.61
CA VAL A 55 35.52 -23.31 5.46
C VAL A 55 34.01 -23.57 5.62
N GLN A 56 33.63 -24.71 6.21
CA GLN A 56 32.22 -25.09 6.40
C GLN A 56 31.41 -24.11 7.28
N PRO A 57 31.87 -23.70 8.49
CA PRO A 57 31.14 -22.72 9.29
C PRO A 57 31.10 -21.33 8.64
N VAL A 58 32.12 -20.95 7.86
CA VAL A 58 32.11 -19.70 7.07
C VAL A 58 31.02 -19.74 6.00
N ILE A 59 30.88 -20.86 5.27
CA ILE A 59 29.77 -21.05 4.31
C ILE A 59 28.43 -21.00 5.06
N GLY A 60 28.32 -21.64 6.22
CA GLY A 60 27.12 -21.59 7.04
C GLY A 60 26.72 -20.16 7.44
N LEU A 61 27.70 -19.34 7.82
CA LEU A 61 27.48 -17.92 8.13
C LEU A 61 27.00 -17.12 6.91
N VAL A 62 27.54 -17.39 5.71
CA VAL A 62 27.08 -16.76 4.46
C VAL A 62 25.63 -17.14 4.17
N LEU A 63 25.24 -18.41 4.32
CA LEU A 63 23.86 -18.86 4.12
C LEU A 63 22.89 -18.17 5.11
N LEU A 64 23.29 -18.04 6.38
CA LEU A 64 22.51 -17.29 7.38
C LEU A 64 22.41 -15.81 7.04
N GLY A 65 23.47 -15.20 6.51
CA GLY A 65 23.45 -13.81 6.02
C GLY A 65 22.45 -13.60 4.88
N VAL A 66 22.41 -14.51 3.91
CA VAL A 66 21.42 -14.49 2.82
C VAL A 66 20.01 -14.70 3.36
N ALA A 67 19.81 -15.65 4.27
CA ALA A 67 18.51 -15.89 4.90
C ALA A 67 18.02 -14.68 5.72
N ALA A 68 18.91 -13.99 6.43
CA ALA A 68 18.59 -12.77 7.17
C ALA A 68 18.12 -11.63 6.25
N GLN A 69 18.69 -11.53 5.05
CA GLN A 69 18.27 -10.56 4.03
C GLN A 69 16.89 -10.88 3.45
N LEU A 70 16.51 -12.16 3.42
CA LEU A 70 15.21 -12.69 3.00
C LEU A 70 14.16 -12.73 4.13
N ARG A 71 14.52 -12.29 5.34
CA ARG A 71 13.66 -12.39 6.52
C ARG A 71 12.32 -11.67 6.30
N PRO A 72 11.17 -12.29 6.64
CA PRO A 72 9.87 -11.64 6.59
C PRO A 72 9.86 -10.41 7.50
N ARG A 73 9.77 -9.23 6.90
CA ARG A 73 9.59 -7.99 7.65
C ARG A 73 8.13 -7.88 8.04
N LEU A 74 7.88 -8.04 9.33
CA LEU A 74 6.57 -7.72 9.90
C LEU A 74 6.44 -6.20 9.90
N GLY A 75 5.45 -5.67 9.18
CA GLY A 75 5.24 -4.24 9.04
C GLY A 75 5.20 -3.56 10.41
N THR A 76 5.99 -2.50 10.57
CA THR A 76 5.96 -1.65 11.76
C THR A 76 5.00 -0.49 11.53
N LEU A 77 4.26 -0.10 12.58
CA LEU A 77 3.39 1.09 12.55
C LEU A 77 4.19 2.41 12.68
N ALA A 78 5.52 2.36 12.60
CA ALA A 78 6.36 3.55 12.67
C ALA A 78 6.16 4.36 11.38
N SER A 79 5.33 5.38 11.48
CA SER A 79 5.06 6.34 10.42
C SER A 79 4.91 7.70 11.07
N ASP A 80 5.50 8.72 10.44
CA ASP A 80 5.44 10.11 10.91
C ASP A 80 4.05 10.74 10.74
N TRP A 81 3.07 9.96 10.29
CA TRP A 81 1.70 10.38 10.09
C TRP A 81 0.87 10.20 11.38
N PRO A 82 -0.05 11.14 11.68
CA PRO A 82 -0.91 11.05 12.85
C PRO A 82 -1.76 9.78 12.79
N THR A 83 -1.72 9.01 13.88
CA THR A 83 -2.45 7.74 14.02
C THR A 83 -3.51 7.88 15.10
N LEU A 84 -4.76 7.70 14.70
CA LEU A 84 -5.94 7.72 15.55
C LEU A 84 -6.28 6.30 16.01
N ARG A 85 -6.57 6.17 17.30
CA ARG A 85 -7.17 4.97 17.89
C ARG A 85 -8.60 5.24 18.31
N ARG A 86 -9.33 4.16 18.64
CA ARG A 86 -10.76 4.19 18.99
C ARG A 86 -11.14 5.23 20.05
N GLY A 87 -10.27 5.48 21.04
CA GLY A 87 -10.52 6.49 22.07
C GLY A 87 -10.36 7.95 21.61
N GLN A 88 -9.69 8.19 20.47
CA GLN A 88 -9.45 9.53 19.92
C GLN A 88 -10.46 9.91 18.83
N ALA A 89 -11.05 8.92 18.17
CA ALA A 89 -12.01 9.13 17.08
C ALA A 89 -13.19 8.13 17.15
N PRO A 90 -14.02 8.18 18.22
CA PRO A 90 -15.08 7.19 18.44
C PRO A 90 -16.13 7.15 17.32
N ALA A 91 -16.53 8.29 16.75
CA ALA A 91 -17.49 8.34 15.64
C ALA A 91 -16.90 7.70 14.38
N LEU A 92 -15.64 7.99 14.06
CA LEU A 92 -14.95 7.37 12.92
C LEU A 92 -14.86 5.84 13.08
N PHE A 93 -14.48 5.36 14.26
CA PHE A 93 -14.41 3.92 14.51
C PHE A 93 -15.79 3.25 14.55
N THR A 94 -16.85 3.97 14.91
CA THR A 94 -18.23 3.47 14.82
C THR A 94 -18.64 3.29 13.35
N LEU A 95 -18.32 4.26 12.49
CA LEU A 95 -18.52 4.14 11.04
C LEU A 95 -17.72 2.96 10.47
N LEU A 96 -16.43 2.85 10.83
CA LEU A 96 -15.57 1.76 10.35
C LEU A 96 -16.06 0.39 10.80
N ASP A 97 -16.54 0.27 12.03
CA ASP A 97 -17.13 -0.98 12.53
C ASP A 97 -18.40 -1.34 11.77
N ALA A 98 -19.29 -0.38 11.53
CA ALA A 98 -20.52 -0.61 10.76
C ALA A 98 -20.20 -1.07 9.33
N VAL A 99 -19.23 -0.43 8.67
CA VAL A 99 -18.79 -0.83 7.33
C VAL A 99 -18.12 -2.21 7.36
N ALA A 100 -17.24 -2.48 8.33
CA ALA A 100 -16.56 -3.76 8.44
C ALA A 100 -17.53 -4.92 8.69
N ASP A 101 -18.49 -4.72 9.60
CA ASP A 101 -19.53 -5.69 9.94
C ASP A 101 -20.43 -5.95 8.72
N GLU A 102 -20.80 -4.92 7.96
CA GLU A 102 -21.61 -5.07 6.75
C GLU A 102 -20.84 -5.77 5.62
N VAL A 103 -19.56 -5.47 5.42
CA VAL A 103 -18.70 -6.17 4.44
C VAL A 103 -18.40 -7.62 4.88
N GLY A 104 -18.51 -7.93 6.18
CA GLY A 104 -18.14 -9.22 6.75
C GLY A 104 -16.63 -9.38 7.01
N GLU A 105 -15.94 -8.26 7.22
CA GLU A 105 -14.49 -8.20 7.42
C GLU A 105 -14.12 -7.87 8.87
N ARG A 106 -12.92 -8.26 9.29
CA ARG A 106 -12.43 -7.91 10.63
C ARG A 106 -12.26 -6.38 10.76
N ARG A 107 -12.76 -5.86 11.87
CA ARG A 107 -12.68 -4.45 12.29
C ARG A 107 -11.25 -3.91 12.30
N VAL A 108 -11.12 -2.61 12.08
CA VAL A 108 -9.85 -1.88 12.03
C VAL A 108 -9.37 -1.58 13.45
N ASP A 109 -8.06 -1.77 13.71
CA ASP A 109 -7.45 -1.54 15.03
C ASP A 109 -6.91 -0.10 15.17
N ALA A 110 -6.48 0.52 14.06
CA ALA A 110 -5.92 1.88 14.03
C ALA A 110 -6.23 2.59 12.69
N VAL A 111 -6.34 3.91 12.71
CA VAL A 111 -6.47 4.72 11.49
C VAL A 111 -5.29 5.66 11.40
N ARG A 112 -4.64 5.76 10.25
CA ARG A 112 -3.58 6.74 9.99
C ARG A 112 -4.10 7.75 8.99
N ILE A 113 -3.83 9.03 9.24
CA ILE A 113 -4.24 10.10 8.33
C ILE A 113 -3.03 10.51 7.49
N THR A 114 -3.12 10.35 6.17
CA THR A 114 -1.99 10.53 5.24
C THR A 114 -2.26 11.63 4.21
N SER A 115 -1.25 11.97 3.41
CA SER A 115 -1.35 12.92 2.30
C SER A 115 -1.71 12.26 0.96
N ASP A 116 -1.89 10.95 0.92
CA ASP A 116 -2.09 10.21 -0.33
C ASP A 116 -3.50 10.45 -0.88
N PHE A 117 -3.71 10.37 -2.19
CA PHE A 117 -5.06 10.36 -2.77
C PHE A 117 -5.65 8.94 -2.75
N ALA A 118 -5.78 8.33 -1.57
CA ALA A 118 -6.30 6.96 -1.44
C ALA A 118 -6.80 6.64 -0.02
N VAL A 119 -7.64 5.61 0.08
CA VAL A 119 -7.84 4.84 1.31
C VAL A 119 -7.13 3.52 1.13
N ARG A 120 -6.27 3.11 2.08
CA ARG A 120 -5.49 1.88 2.00
C ARG A 120 -5.51 1.12 3.32
N ALA A 121 -5.83 -0.17 3.28
CA ALA A 121 -5.73 -1.04 4.44
C ALA A 121 -4.43 -1.84 4.40
N SER A 122 -3.80 -2.00 5.56
CA SER A 122 -2.61 -2.83 5.74
C SER A 122 -2.63 -3.56 7.08
N ALA A 123 -1.75 -4.55 7.25
CA ALA A 123 -1.56 -5.26 8.51
C ALA A 123 -0.18 -4.95 9.09
N TYR A 124 -0.11 -4.77 10.41
CA TYR A 124 1.12 -4.48 11.14
C TYR A 124 1.29 -5.37 12.37
N GLY A 125 2.56 -5.52 12.79
CA GLY A 125 2.95 -6.33 13.94
C GLY A 125 2.80 -7.84 13.74
N VAL A 126 3.28 -8.60 14.74
CA VAL A 126 3.25 -10.07 14.73
C VAL A 126 1.81 -10.60 14.73
N ARG A 127 0.89 -9.92 15.42
CA ARG A 127 -0.54 -10.27 15.52
C ARG A 127 -1.38 -9.78 14.34
N ARG A 128 -0.75 -9.14 13.33
CA ARG A 128 -1.41 -8.60 12.13
C ARG A 128 -2.62 -7.72 12.47
N HIS A 129 -2.42 -6.74 13.34
CA HIS A 129 -3.43 -5.71 13.57
C HIS A 129 -3.68 -4.93 12.28
N ARG A 130 -4.93 -4.56 12.02
CA ARG A 130 -5.36 -3.85 10.82
C ARG A 130 -5.21 -2.35 11.03
N VAL A 131 -4.50 -1.68 10.14
CA VAL A 131 -4.46 -0.22 10.07
C VAL A 131 -5.07 0.23 8.76
N LEU A 132 -5.88 1.27 8.81
CA LEU A 132 -6.45 1.93 7.64
C LEU A 132 -5.80 3.30 7.48
N ASP A 133 -5.10 3.50 6.37
CA ASP A 133 -4.56 4.78 5.96
C ASP A 133 -5.66 5.52 5.18
N ILE A 134 -6.09 6.68 5.70
CA ILE A 134 -7.05 7.58 5.08
C ILE A 134 -6.29 8.80 4.56
N GLY A 135 -6.21 8.90 3.25
CA GLY A 135 -5.66 10.04 2.54
C GLY A 135 -6.57 11.25 2.60
N LEU A 136 -6.09 12.36 3.16
CA LEU A 136 -6.87 13.59 3.29
C LEU A 136 -7.33 14.17 1.95
N PRO A 137 -6.51 14.24 0.88
CA PRO A 137 -6.98 14.74 -0.42
C PRO A 137 -8.22 14.00 -0.92
N LEU A 138 -8.26 12.67 -0.80
CA LEU A 138 -9.43 11.89 -1.18
C LEU A 138 -10.60 12.16 -0.23
N TRP A 139 -10.36 12.18 1.09
CA TRP A 139 -11.41 12.33 2.09
C TRP A 139 -12.14 13.68 2.00
N VAL A 140 -11.40 14.78 1.90
CA VAL A 140 -11.96 16.14 1.89
C VAL A 140 -12.65 16.48 0.59
N THR A 141 -12.24 15.83 -0.51
CA THR A 141 -12.91 15.99 -1.81
C THR A 141 -14.14 15.11 -1.90
N SER A 142 -14.16 13.94 -1.25
CA SER A 142 -15.28 12.99 -1.29
C SER A 142 -16.50 13.44 -0.45
N ARG A 143 -17.71 13.23 -1.00
CA ARG A 143 -18.99 13.32 -0.28
C ARG A 143 -19.13 12.24 0.81
N PRO A 144 -20.04 12.40 1.78
CA PRO A 144 -20.27 11.41 2.83
C PRO A 144 -20.47 9.98 2.31
N GLU A 145 -21.28 9.80 1.26
CA GLU A 145 -21.56 8.48 0.67
C GLU A 145 -20.33 7.90 -0.04
N GLN A 146 -19.54 8.75 -0.71
CA GLN A 146 -18.29 8.34 -1.36
C GLN A 146 -17.23 7.94 -0.35
N ARG A 147 -17.21 8.54 0.85
CA ARG A 147 -16.34 8.13 1.95
C ARG A 147 -16.72 6.74 2.43
N VAL A 148 -18.02 6.47 2.66
CA VAL A 148 -18.49 5.10 3.00
C VAL A 148 -18.11 4.11 1.90
N ALA A 149 -18.30 4.48 0.62
CA ALA A 149 -17.92 3.65 -0.52
C ALA A 149 -16.41 3.34 -0.53
N ALA A 150 -15.56 4.33 -0.26
CA ALA A 150 -14.10 4.17 -0.25
C ALA A 150 -13.65 3.24 0.88
N LEU A 151 -14.25 3.39 2.07
CA LEU A 151 -14.01 2.52 3.22
C LEU A 151 -14.44 1.07 2.93
N ALA A 152 -15.67 0.88 2.42
CA ALA A 152 -16.21 -0.43 2.11
C ALA A 152 -15.39 -1.15 1.03
N GLN A 153 -15.04 -0.42 -0.04
CA GLN A 153 -14.24 -0.95 -1.15
C GLN A 153 -12.85 -1.39 -0.65
N GLU A 154 -12.18 -0.58 0.16
CA GLU A 154 -10.84 -0.93 0.62
C GLU A 154 -10.85 -2.10 1.61
N LEU A 155 -11.85 -2.18 2.50
CA LEU A 155 -11.98 -3.32 3.42
C LEU A 155 -12.29 -4.63 2.67
N ALA A 156 -13.23 -4.60 1.73
CA ALA A 156 -13.57 -5.74 0.88
C ALA A 156 -12.37 -6.19 0.02
N TYR A 157 -11.64 -5.23 -0.54
CA TYR A 157 -10.44 -5.50 -1.32
C TYR A 157 -9.31 -6.08 -0.45
N PHE A 158 -9.11 -5.55 0.77
CA PHE A 158 -8.08 -6.03 1.68
C PHE A 158 -8.27 -7.48 2.12
N GLY A 159 -9.51 -7.86 2.45
CA GLY A 159 -9.84 -9.25 2.75
C GLY A 159 -9.79 -10.17 1.54
N GLY A 160 -10.03 -9.60 0.35
CA GLY A 160 -10.16 -10.35 -0.88
C GLY A 160 -8.89 -10.55 -1.71
N ASP A 161 -7.88 -9.70 -1.56
CA ASP A 161 -6.63 -9.80 -2.34
C ASP A 161 -5.68 -10.86 -1.76
N VAL A 162 -5.42 -11.90 -2.56
CA VAL A 162 -4.47 -12.97 -2.22
C VAL A 162 -3.08 -12.45 -1.88
N ARG A 163 -2.65 -11.32 -2.46
CA ARG A 163 -1.35 -10.69 -2.18
C ARG A 163 -1.28 -10.08 -0.78
N ARG A 164 -2.41 -9.77 -0.16
CA ARG A 164 -2.50 -9.23 1.21
C ARG A 164 -2.65 -10.34 2.26
N GLY A 165 -2.86 -11.59 1.81
CA GLY A 165 -2.85 -12.79 2.61
C GLY A 165 -1.48 -13.09 3.24
N THR A 166 -1.46 -13.93 4.28
CA THR A 166 -0.25 -14.26 5.04
C THR A 166 0.84 -14.92 4.19
N LEU A 167 0.48 -15.90 3.36
CA LEU A 167 1.45 -16.71 2.64
C LEU A 167 2.11 -15.95 1.47
N VAL A 168 1.30 -15.36 0.58
CA VAL A 168 1.79 -14.61 -0.59
C VAL A 168 2.31 -13.23 -0.18
N GLY A 169 1.64 -12.54 0.74
CA GLY A 169 2.05 -11.21 1.20
C GLY A 169 3.40 -11.22 1.91
N THR A 170 3.65 -12.18 2.80
CA THR A 170 4.96 -12.30 3.45
C THR A 170 6.07 -12.65 2.46
N ALA A 171 5.79 -13.50 1.46
CA ALA A 171 6.74 -13.81 0.40
C ALA A 171 7.09 -12.55 -0.42
N LEU A 172 6.09 -11.77 -0.86
CA LEU A 172 6.32 -10.52 -1.59
C LEU A 172 7.08 -9.48 -0.76
N THR A 173 6.72 -9.29 0.52
CA THR A 173 7.42 -8.36 1.42
C THR A 173 8.87 -8.78 1.67
N SER A 174 9.13 -10.08 1.90
CA SER A 174 10.48 -10.63 2.02
C SER A 174 11.32 -10.38 0.77
N LEU A 175 10.75 -10.69 -0.40
CA LEU A 175 11.46 -10.55 -1.68
C LEU A 175 11.78 -9.08 -1.98
N ASN A 176 10.83 -8.16 -1.78
CA ASN A 176 11.06 -6.74 -2.02
C ASN A 176 12.02 -6.11 -1.01
N GLY A 177 11.88 -6.42 0.29
CA GLY A 177 12.80 -5.92 1.31
C GLY A 177 14.24 -6.43 1.13
N GLY A 178 14.41 -7.66 0.66
CA GLY A 178 15.72 -8.20 0.29
C GLY A 178 16.37 -7.45 -0.87
N MET A 179 15.58 -7.02 -1.87
CA MET A 179 16.06 -6.22 -3.00
C MET A 179 16.47 -4.80 -2.59
N GLU A 180 15.72 -4.13 -1.71
CA GLU A 180 16.06 -2.79 -1.24
C GLU A 180 17.39 -2.79 -0.47
N LEU A 181 17.58 -3.76 0.43
CA LEU A 181 18.84 -3.88 1.18
C LEU A 181 20.04 -4.19 0.26
N ALA A 182 19.80 -4.98 -0.79
CA ALA A 182 20.79 -5.27 -1.82
C ALA A 182 21.17 -4.02 -2.63
N ALA A 183 20.19 -3.21 -3.02
CA ALA A 183 20.40 -1.95 -3.73
C ALA A 183 21.17 -0.94 -2.86
N ALA A 184 20.74 -0.76 -1.60
CA ALA A 184 21.42 0.12 -0.64
C ALA A 184 22.88 -0.30 -0.39
N ARG A 185 23.19 -1.61 -0.42
CA ARG A 185 24.56 -2.11 -0.29
C ARG A 185 25.40 -1.93 -1.56
N ALA A 186 24.77 -1.93 -2.74
CA ALA A 186 25.45 -1.64 -4.00
C ALA A 186 25.79 -0.14 -4.13
N GLU A 187 24.97 0.73 -3.54
CA GLU A 187 25.16 2.19 -3.51
C GLU A 187 26.00 2.69 -2.34
N ALA A 188 26.20 1.87 -1.29
CA ALA A 188 27.09 2.21 -0.19
C ALA A 188 28.48 2.55 -0.75
N PRO A 189 28.99 3.79 -0.55
CA PRO A 189 30.24 4.20 -1.16
C PRO A 189 31.34 3.26 -0.69
N THR A 190 32.04 2.66 -1.66
CA THR A 190 33.32 1.95 -1.49
C THR A 190 34.43 2.92 -1.08
N GLY A 191 34.14 3.84 -0.15
CA GLY A 191 34.87 5.06 0.13
C GLY A 191 35.23 5.23 1.60
N ILE A 192 35.36 4.14 2.37
CA ILE A 192 36.04 4.22 3.68
C ILE A 192 37.56 4.43 3.48
N TRP A 193 38.08 4.31 2.25
CA TRP A 193 39.48 4.53 1.90
C TRP A 193 39.64 5.35 0.61
N THR A 194 39.05 6.54 0.53
CA THR A 194 39.43 7.50 -0.52
C THR A 194 40.79 8.08 -0.17
N ALA A 195 41.83 7.60 -0.87
CA ALA A 195 43.21 8.05 -0.73
C ALA A 195 43.30 9.57 -0.86
N ALA A 196 43.93 10.23 0.11
CA ALA A 196 44.37 11.60 -0.04
C ALA A 196 45.34 11.68 -1.25
N PRO A 197 45.24 12.70 -2.11
CA PRO A 197 46.19 12.89 -3.21
C PRO A 197 47.58 13.20 -2.62
N GLY A 198 48.47 12.19 -2.55
CA GLY A 198 49.85 12.36 -2.05
C GLY A 198 50.44 11.23 -1.21
N ALA A 199 49.73 10.10 -0.98
CA ALA A 199 50.29 9.01 -0.18
C ALA A 199 51.46 8.30 -0.88
N HIS A 200 52.62 8.24 -0.23
CA HIS A 200 53.90 7.68 -0.73
C HIS A 200 53.89 6.16 -1.01
N HIS A 201 52.77 5.47 -0.73
CA HIS A 201 52.54 4.03 -0.99
C HIS A 201 51.39 3.80 -2.00
N ALA A 202 51.15 4.74 -2.92
CA ALA A 202 50.04 4.65 -3.88
C ALA A 202 50.06 3.35 -4.70
N ASP A 203 51.25 2.81 -5.00
CA ASP A 203 51.44 1.66 -5.88
C ASP A 203 51.09 0.34 -5.17
N GLU A 204 51.60 0.12 -3.95
CA GLU A 204 51.24 -1.01 -3.07
C GLU A 204 49.77 -0.96 -2.65
N MET A 205 49.23 0.24 -2.41
CA MET A 205 47.81 0.44 -2.12
C MET A 205 46.94 0.15 -3.35
N SER A 206 47.42 0.41 -4.58
CA SER A 206 46.69 0.10 -5.81
C SER A 206 46.58 -1.41 -6.06
N GLU A 207 47.61 -2.18 -5.68
CA GLU A 207 47.62 -3.64 -5.78
C GLU A 207 46.72 -4.28 -4.71
N ALA A 208 46.81 -3.82 -3.45
CA ALA A 208 45.88 -4.20 -2.39
C ALA A 208 44.42 -3.84 -2.75
N THR A 209 44.20 -2.68 -3.39
CA THR A 209 42.89 -2.26 -3.89
C THR A 209 42.43 -3.13 -5.07
N ARG A 210 43.32 -3.55 -5.98
CA ARG A 210 43.01 -4.46 -7.09
C ARG A 210 42.63 -5.86 -6.61
N ASP A 211 43.33 -6.40 -5.63
CA ASP A 211 43.05 -7.71 -5.06
C ASP A 211 41.81 -7.70 -4.15
N PHE A 212 41.59 -6.61 -3.40
CA PHE A 212 40.32 -6.38 -2.71
C PHE A 212 39.16 -6.19 -3.70
N LYS A 213 39.37 -5.55 -4.86
CA LYS A 213 38.38 -5.38 -5.93
C LYS A 213 38.15 -6.66 -6.76
N LYS A 214 39.08 -7.62 -6.74
CA LYS A 214 38.88 -8.99 -7.23
C LYS A 214 38.08 -9.83 -6.21
N ARG A 215 38.43 -9.78 -4.92
CA ARG A 215 37.69 -10.45 -3.82
C ARG A 215 36.28 -9.90 -3.65
N GLY A 216 36.11 -8.58 -3.77
CA GLY A 216 34.82 -7.89 -3.76
C GLY A 216 33.94 -8.29 -4.94
N ARG A 217 34.52 -8.64 -6.10
CA ARG A 217 33.79 -9.17 -7.25
C ARG A 217 33.20 -10.55 -6.97
N ILE A 218 33.95 -11.45 -6.34
CA ILE A 218 33.47 -12.79 -5.97
C ILE A 218 32.33 -12.69 -4.96
N VAL A 219 32.48 -11.85 -3.93
CA VAL A 219 31.40 -11.57 -2.96
C VAL A 219 30.18 -10.96 -3.66
N ASN A 220 30.37 -10.09 -4.64
CA ASN A 220 29.28 -9.50 -5.42
C ASN A 220 28.59 -10.55 -6.32
N TYR A 221 29.33 -11.48 -6.94
CA TYR A 221 28.75 -12.59 -7.72
C TYR A 221 27.96 -13.58 -6.86
N VAL A 222 28.47 -13.94 -5.67
CA VAL A 222 27.79 -14.82 -4.72
C VAL A 222 26.48 -14.20 -4.23
N LEU A 223 26.41 -12.86 -4.11
CA LEU A 223 25.20 -12.14 -3.73
C LEU A 223 24.28 -11.81 -4.92
N TRP A 224 24.79 -11.81 -6.15
CA TRP A 224 24.03 -11.49 -7.35
C TRP A 224 23.05 -12.60 -7.76
N ILE A 225 23.46 -13.87 -7.64
CA ILE A 225 22.59 -15.02 -7.99
C ILE A 225 21.32 -15.03 -7.12
N PRO A 226 21.39 -14.93 -5.79
CA PRO A 226 20.21 -14.79 -4.94
C PRO A 226 19.31 -13.61 -5.34
N GLN A 227 19.90 -12.46 -5.72
CA GLN A 227 19.14 -11.29 -6.14
C GLN A 227 18.39 -11.48 -7.45
N LEU A 228 18.98 -12.20 -8.41
CA LEU A 228 18.32 -12.52 -9.67
C LEU A 228 17.13 -13.47 -9.43
N VAL A 229 17.32 -14.47 -8.58
CA VAL A 229 16.26 -15.41 -8.17
C VAL A 229 15.15 -14.66 -7.44
N MET A 230 15.47 -13.77 -6.50
CA MET A 230 14.49 -12.94 -5.79
C MET A 230 13.66 -12.08 -6.75
N LYS A 231 14.33 -11.39 -7.69
CA LYS A 231 13.68 -10.57 -8.72
C LYS A 231 12.77 -11.41 -9.61
N GLY A 232 13.23 -12.59 -10.03
CA GLY A 232 12.45 -13.52 -10.83
C GLY A 232 11.20 -13.99 -10.09
N LEU A 233 11.35 -14.39 -8.83
CA LEU A 233 10.27 -14.89 -7.99
C LEU A 233 9.23 -13.81 -7.68
N SER A 234 9.67 -12.59 -7.35
CA SER A 234 8.78 -11.45 -7.12
C SER A 234 7.98 -11.11 -8.38
N ARG A 235 8.64 -11.03 -9.55
CA ARG A 235 7.95 -10.78 -10.83
C ARG A 235 6.99 -11.90 -11.20
N ALA A 236 7.37 -13.15 -10.97
CA ALA A 236 6.49 -14.30 -11.22
C ALA A 236 5.26 -14.26 -10.33
N LEU A 237 5.42 -14.04 -9.02
CA LEU A 237 4.32 -13.89 -8.07
C LEU A 237 3.41 -12.72 -8.45
N LEU A 238 3.97 -11.56 -8.79
CA LEU A 238 3.19 -10.41 -9.24
C LEU A 238 2.38 -10.75 -10.49
N ARG A 239 3.02 -11.30 -11.53
CA ARG A 239 2.34 -11.69 -12.79
C ARG A 239 1.23 -12.72 -12.56
N LEU A 240 1.47 -13.72 -11.72
CA LEU A 240 0.48 -14.76 -11.41
C LEU A 240 -0.71 -14.23 -10.61
N THR A 241 -0.51 -13.16 -9.84
CA THR A 241 -1.55 -12.57 -8.99
C THR A 241 -2.29 -11.41 -9.65
N VAL A 242 -1.81 -10.85 -10.77
CA VAL A 242 -2.51 -9.78 -11.52
C VAL A 242 -3.99 -10.14 -11.81
N PRO A 243 -4.33 -11.34 -12.33
CA PRO A 243 -5.72 -11.65 -12.59
C PRO A 243 -6.54 -11.70 -11.30
N ALA A 244 -6.02 -12.37 -10.26
CA ALA A 244 -6.70 -12.51 -8.97
C ALA A 244 -6.95 -11.15 -8.30
N ALA A 245 -6.00 -10.22 -8.44
CA ALA A 245 -6.13 -8.84 -8.00
C ALA A 245 -7.29 -8.12 -8.68
N GLY A 246 -7.38 -8.20 -10.02
CA GLY A 246 -8.49 -7.60 -10.76
C GLY A 246 -9.85 -8.17 -10.34
N TYR A 247 -9.95 -9.49 -10.13
CA TYR A 247 -11.19 -10.08 -9.59
C TYR A 247 -11.51 -9.59 -8.17
N ALA A 248 -10.49 -9.43 -7.32
CA ALA A 248 -10.68 -8.86 -5.99
C ALA A 248 -11.16 -7.41 -6.06
N GLU A 249 -10.68 -6.60 -7.01
CA GLU A 249 -11.17 -5.23 -7.24
C GLU A 249 -12.63 -5.21 -7.67
N PHE A 250 -13.04 -6.02 -8.67
CA PHE A 250 -14.44 -6.06 -9.10
C PHE A 250 -15.38 -6.56 -8.00
N ARG A 251 -14.95 -7.56 -7.22
CA ARG A 251 -15.73 -8.03 -6.07
C ARG A 251 -15.83 -6.95 -4.99
N ALA A 252 -14.74 -6.25 -4.72
CA ALA A 252 -14.73 -5.15 -3.76
C ALA A 252 -15.66 -4.01 -4.20
N ASP A 253 -15.72 -3.71 -5.50
CA ASP A 253 -16.65 -2.72 -6.05
C ASP A 253 -18.11 -3.15 -5.88
N ALA A 254 -18.42 -4.44 -6.11
CA ALA A 254 -19.76 -4.98 -5.90
C ALA A 254 -20.17 -4.98 -4.42
N GLU A 255 -19.27 -5.35 -3.50
CA GLU A 255 -19.53 -5.27 -2.06
C GLU A 255 -19.68 -3.81 -1.61
N ALA A 256 -18.80 -2.91 -2.05
CA ALA A 256 -18.92 -1.48 -1.75
C ALA A 256 -20.24 -0.90 -2.27
N ALA A 257 -20.70 -1.33 -3.44
CA ALA A 257 -21.99 -0.91 -4.00
C ALA A 257 -23.17 -1.40 -3.16
N ARG A 258 -23.05 -2.57 -2.54
CA ARG A 258 -24.06 -3.09 -1.60
C ARG A 258 -24.06 -2.29 -0.29
N VAL A 259 -22.90 -1.89 0.22
CA VAL A 259 -22.77 -1.14 1.48
C VAL A 259 -23.17 0.33 1.32
N ALA A 260 -22.64 1.01 0.30
CA ALA A 260 -22.70 2.46 0.15
C ALA A 260 -23.57 2.94 -1.02
N SER A 261 -24.15 2.03 -1.81
CA SER A 261 -24.84 2.22 -3.10
C SER A 261 -23.93 2.23 -4.34
N ALA A 262 -24.45 1.72 -5.46
CA ALA A 262 -23.76 1.72 -6.75
C ALA A 262 -23.44 3.13 -7.29
N PRO A 263 -24.34 4.14 -7.17
CA PRO A 263 -24.01 5.51 -7.55
C PRO A 263 -22.83 6.11 -6.77
N ALA A 264 -22.73 5.82 -5.46
CA ALA A 264 -21.63 6.32 -4.63
C ALA A 264 -20.28 5.72 -5.06
N VAL A 265 -20.24 4.41 -5.36
CA VAL A 265 -19.02 3.76 -5.89
C VAL A 265 -18.66 4.28 -7.27
N ALA A 266 -19.64 4.45 -8.17
CA ALA A 266 -19.37 5.03 -9.48
C ALA A 266 -18.79 6.44 -9.35
N ALA A 267 -19.38 7.30 -8.52
CA ALA A 267 -18.86 8.65 -8.26
C ALA A 267 -17.44 8.62 -7.69
N LEU A 268 -17.17 7.73 -6.72
CA LEU A 268 -15.82 7.54 -6.16
C LEU A 268 -14.79 7.15 -7.23
N LEU A 269 -15.13 6.21 -8.13
CA LEU A 269 -14.24 5.78 -9.20
C LEU A 269 -13.95 6.92 -10.19
N ARG A 270 -14.95 7.76 -10.49
CA ARG A 270 -14.75 8.96 -11.31
C ARG A 270 -13.82 9.96 -10.63
N ASP A 271 -14.02 10.21 -9.33
CA ASP A 271 -13.19 11.13 -8.55
C ASP A 271 -11.72 10.70 -8.47
N ARG A 272 -11.45 9.39 -8.47
CA ARG A 272 -10.08 8.87 -8.55
C ARG A 272 -9.36 9.24 -9.83
N ARG A 273 -10.07 9.56 -10.93
CA ARG A 273 -9.45 10.08 -12.16
C ARG A 273 -8.90 11.50 -11.98
N SER A 274 -9.39 12.24 -10.99
CA SER A 274 -8.92 13.58 -10.65
C SER A 274 -7.69 13.57 -9.72
N ALA A 275 -7.19 12.39 -9.32
CA ALA A 275 -6.10 12.25 -8.37
C ALA A 275 -4.86 13.07 -8.76
N ASP A 276 -4.40 12.97 -10.01
CA ASP A 276 -3.21 13.68 -10.48
C ASP A 276 -3.37 15.20 -10.40
N SER A 277 -4.54 15.72 -10.75
CA SER A 277 -4.84 17.15 -10.67
C SER A 277 -4.86 17.64 -9.22
N VAL A 278 -5.55 16.90 -8.34
CA VAL A 278 -5.65 17.26 -6.92
C VAL A 278 -4.30 17.14 -6.21
N CYS A 279 -3.51 16.11 -6.52
CA CYS A 279 -2.15 15.97 -6.01
C CYS A 279 -1.26 17.11 -6.50
N THR A 280 -1.30 17.45 -7.78
CA THR A 280 -0.52 18.57 -8.33
C THR A 280 -0.87 19.88 -7.64
N GLU A 281 -2.15 20.15 -7.42
CA GLU A 281 -2.59 21.35 -6.70
C GLU A 281 -2.17 21.32 -5.23
N THR A 282 -2.32 20.19 -4.55
CA THR A 282 -1.88 20.01 -3.16
C THR A 282 -0.39 20.33 -3.04
N HIS A 283 0.42 19.83 -3.97
CA HIS A 283 1.85 20.12 -4.02
C HIS A 283 2.12 21.61 -4.29
N ARG A 284 1.41 22.22 -5.26
CA ARG A 284 1.51 23.65 -5.58
C ARG A 284 1.21 24.52 -4.36
N LEU A 285 0.12 24.22 -3.63
CA LEU A 285 -0.27 24.93 -2.42
C LEU A 285 0.75 24.74 -1.30
N ALA A 286 1.30 23.54 -1.14
CA ALA A 286 2.35 23.26 -0.15
C ALA A 286 3.61 24.09 -0.42
N VAL A 287 4.10 24.09 -1.67
CA VAL A 287 5.26 24.87 -2.10
C VAL A 287 5.01 26.37 -1.94
N ALA A 288 3.85 26.87 -2.37
CA ALA A 288 3.48 28.27 -2.22
C ALA A 288 3.44 28.71 -0.75
N THR A 289 2.81 27.90 0.11
CA THR A 289 2.70 28.18 1.55
C THR A 289 4.06 28.15 2.24
N ARG A 290 4.94 27.20 1.89
CA ARG A 290 6.30 27.14 2.42
C ARG A 290 7.15 28.34 1.99
N THR A 291 7.01 28.75 0.73
CA THR A 291 7.86 29.79 0.12
C THR A 291 7.45 31.19 0.59
N PHE A 292 6.14 31.46 0.66
CA PHE A 292 5.61 32.80 0.94
C PHE A 292 4.96 32.96 2.31
N GLY A 293 4.66 31.87 3.02
CA GLY A 293 4.02 31.90 4.33
C GLY A 293 4.94 32.40 5.43
N ARG A 294 4.50 33.40 6.19
CA ARG A 294 5.19 33.93 7.38
C ARG A 294 4.20 34.16 8.51
N GLY A 295 4.63 33.88 9.74
CA GLY A 295 3.91 34.24 10.97
C GLY A 295 2.44 33.80 10.97
N GLU A 296 1.52 34.76 11.08
CA GLU A 296 0.08 34.48 11.12
C GLU A 296 -0.47 33.99 9.77
N ALA A 297 0.07 34.45 8.65
CA ALA A 297 -0.35 33.99 7.33
C ALA A 297 -0.06 32.49 7.13
N LEU A 298 1.04 31.98 7.70
CA LEU A 298 1.34 30.55 7.69
C LEU A 298 0.33 29.75 8.52
N ARG A 299 -0.05 30.23 9.72
CA ARG A 299 -1.04 29.56 10.57
C ARG A 299 -2.44 29.53 9.94
N ASN A 300 -2.82 30.61 9.25
CA ASN A 300 -4.06 30.65 8.48
C ASN A 300 -4.00 29.69 7.29
N ALA A 301 -2.88 29.70 6.55
CA ALA A 301 -2.69 28.78 5.44
C ALA A 301 -2.69 27.30 5.86
N GLU A 302 -2.13 26.93 7.02
CA GLU A 302 -2.21 25.58 7.59
C GLU A 302 -3.66 25.17 7.90
N ARG A 303 -4.48 26.09 8.42
CA ARG A 303 -5.90 25.84 8.74
C ARG A 303 -6.76 25.67 7.48
N ASP A 304 -6.57 26.56 6.51
CA ASP A 304 -7.40 26.60 5.30
C ASP A 304 -6.87 25.68 4.19
N PHE A 305 -5.76 24.98 4.43
CA PHE A 305 -5.04 24.20 3.42
C PHE A 305 -5.95 23.20 2.71
N TRP A 306 -6.63 22.36 3.49
CA TRP A 306 -7.49 21.31 2.95
C TRP A 306 -8.78 21.86 2.35
N THR A 307 -9.28 22.98 2.85
CA THR A 307 -10.42 23.70 2.26
C THR A 307 -10.07 24.15 0.84
N LYS A 308 -8.89 24.75 0.63
CA LYS A 308 -8.43 25.15 -0.71
C LYS A 308 -8.27 23.98 -1.67
N VAL A 309 -7.80 22.82 -1.17
CA VAL A 309 -7.72 21.59 -1.97
C VAL A 309 -9.12 21.10 -2.36
N ALA A 310 -10.07 21.13 -1.44
CA ALA A 310 -11.47 20.77 -1.72
C ALA A 310 -12.12 21.73 -2.73
N ASP A 311 -11.91 23.04 -2.56
CA ASP A 311 -12.41 24.08 -3.47
C ASP A 311 -11.87 23.89 -4.89
N HIS A 312 -10.56 23.60 -5.03
CA HIS A 312 -9.97 23.28 -6.33
C HIS A 312 -10.62 22.05 -6.96
N ALA A 313 -10.77 20.96 -6.19
CA ALA A 313 -11.38 19.74 -6.69
C ALA A 313 -12.83 19.93 -7.14
N ALA A 314 -13.59 20.84 -6.49
CA ALA A 314 -14.94 21.20 -6.89
C ALA A 314 -15.00 21.91 -8.25
N THR A 315 -13.91 22.56 -8.68
CA THR A 315 -13.82 23.21 -10.00
C THR A 315 -13.49 22.27 -11.15
N LEU A 316 -13.12 21.01 -10.87
CA LEU A 316 -12.67 20.07 -11.90
C LEU A 316 -13.84 19.54 -12.75
N PRO A 317 -13.68 19.48 -14.09
CA PRO A 317 -14.70 18.96 -14.98
C PRO A 317 -14.93 17.46 -14.76
N GLY A 318 -16.18 17.03 -14.82
CA GLY A 318 -16.56 15.61 -14.66
C GLY A 318 -16.97 15.21 -13.23
N ARG A 319 -16.91 16.13 -12.26
CA ARG A 319 -17.54 15.95 -10.95
C ARG A 319 -19.05 16.15 -11.11
N ALA A 320 -19.85 15.14 -10.77
CA ALA A 320 -21.31 15.28 -10.83
C ALA A 320 -21.76 16.43 -9.92
N PRO A 321 -22.67 17.32 -10.34
CA PRO A 321 -23.12 18.44 -9.49
C PRO A 321 -23.75 17.94 -8.18
N ASP A 322 -23.72 18.80 -7.16
CA ASP A 322 -24.35 18.53 -5.85
C ASP A 322 -25.87 18.50 -5.99
N GLY A 323 -26.42 17.32 -6.25
CA GLY A 323 -27.86 17.10 -6.33
C GLY A 323 -28.22 15.62 -6.48
N PRO A 324 -29.43 15.20 -6.08
CA PRO A 324 -29.93 13.87 -6.34
C PRO A 324 -30.03 13.71 -7.86
N THR A 325 -29.09 13.00 -8.45
CA THR A 325 -29.05 12.80 -9.89
C THR A 325 -29.98 11.65 -10.22
N ASP A 326 -31.08 11.95 -10.90
CA ASP A 326 -31.83 10.96 -11.65
C ASP A 326 -30.86 10.16 -12.51
N ALA A 327 -30.95 8.84 -12.39
CA ALA A 327 -30.17 7.88 -13.19
C ALA A 327 -30.67 7.92 -14.65
N GLY A 328 -30.41 9.02 -15.35
CA GLY A 328 -30.87 9.27 -16.71
C GLY A 328 -29.73 9.68 -17.62
N ALA A 329 -29.30 8.74 -18.47
CA ALA A 329 -28.61 8.96 -19.74
C ALA A 329 -27.46 9.98 -19.75
N GLY A 330 -26.25 9.54 -19.40
CA GLY A 330 -25.01 10.26 -19.70
C GLY A 330 -23.92 9.26 -20.08
N THR A 331 -23.26 9.50 -21.23
CA THR A 331 -22.08 8.82 -21.82
C THR A 331 -21.64 7.52 -21.15
N ALA A 332 -21.66 6.42 -21.92
CA ALA A 332 -21.05 5.15 -21.52
C ALA A 332 -19.69 5.40 -20.86
N ASP A 333 -19.60 5.15 -19.56
CA ASP A 333 -18.35 5.31 -18.82
C ASP A 333 -17.42 4.20 -19.30
N ASP A 334 -16.34 4.56 -19.99
CA ASP A 334 -15.37 3.60 -20.54
C ASP A 334 -14.60 2.84 -19.45
N ASP A 335 -14.81 3.16 -18.17
CA ASP A 335 -14.24 2.43 -17.05
C ASP A 335 -14.88 1.04 -16.92
N PRO A 336 -14.12 -0.05 -17.17
CA PRO A 336 -14.64 -1.41 -17.09
C PRO A 336 -15.14 -1.79 -15.68
N ARG A 337 -14.70 -1.08 -14.62
CA ARG A 337 -15.18 -1.27 -13.25
C ARG A 337 -16.56 -0.70 -13.06
N ILE A 338 -16.80 0.53 -13.55
CA ILE A 338 -18.11 1.18 -13.49
C ILE A 338 -19.13 0.41 -14.33
N ALA A 339 -18.72 -0.04 -15.53
CA ALA A 339 -19.58 -0.83 -16.41
C ALA A 339 -20.04 -2.18 -15.80
N ARG A 340 -19.28 -2.71 -14.83
CA ARG A 340 -19.55 -3.98 -14.13
C ARG A 340 -20.21 -3.82 -12.76
N LEU A 341 -20.46 -2.61 -12.30
CA LEU A 341 -21.19 -2.40 -11.06
C LEU A 341 -22.59 -3.03 -11.15
N PRO A 342 -23.09 -3.64 -10.06
CA PRO A 342 -24.45 -4.14 -10.03
C PRO A 342 -25.44 -3.03 -10.40
N ARG A 343 -26.23 -3.25 -11.45
CA ARG A 343 -27.22 -2.27 -11.95
C ARG A 343 -28.51 -2.23 -11.12
N ASP A 344 -28.49 -2.75 -9.89
CA ASP A 344 -29.62 -2.66 -8.97
C ASP A 344 -29.79 -1.20 -8.52
N ALA A 345 -30.39 -0.40 -9.41
CA ALA A 345 -30.52 1.06 -9.35
C ALA A 345 -31.48 1.55 -8.25
N GLY A 346 -31.79 0.73 -7.24
CA GLY A 346 -32.78 1.05 -6.22
C GLY A 346 -32.51 0.47 -4.84
N ARG A 347 -31.37 -0.24 -4.62
CA ARG A 347 -31.06 -0.72 -3.27
C ARG A 347 -30.46 0.44 -2.45
N PRO A 348 -31.11 0.86 -1.35
CA PRO A 348 -30.57 1.90 -0.50
C PRO A 348 -29.24 1.44 0.12
N ALA A 349 -28.35 2.39 0.40
CA ALA A 349 -27.10 2.11 1.11
C ALA A 349 -27.42 1.44 2.46
N ALA A 350 -26.77 0.31 2.75
CA ALA A 350 -26.89 -0.36 4.04
C ALA A 350 -26.25 0.47 5.16
N VAL A 351 -25.19 1.21 4.84
CA VAL A 351 -24.53 2.15 5.75
C VAL A 351 -24.61 3.54 5.16
N THR A 352 -25.23 4.46 5.90
CA THR A 352 -25.33 5.87 5.55
C THR A 352 -24.59 6.73 6.57
N LEU A 353 -23.82 7.71 6.10
CA LEU A 353 -23.18 8.70 6.95
C LEU A 353 -24.07 9.96 7.00
N GLY A 354 -25.00 9.99 7.95
CA GLY A 354 -25.91 11.14 8.15
C GLY A 354 -25.17 12.39 8.63
N GLY A 355 -25.79 13.57 8.48
CA GLY A 355 -25.14 14.87 8.74
C GLY A 355 -24.48 14.99 10.12
N SER A 356 -25.19 14.67 11.20
CA SER A 356 -24.62 14.76 12.55
C SER A 356 -23.45 13.79 12.79
N ALA A 357 -23.49 12.60 12.19
CA ALA A 357 -22.41 11.63 12.26
C ALA A 357 -21.22 12.06 11.39
N ALA A 358 -21.49 12.65 10.22
CA ALA A 358 -20.45 13.25 9.37
C ALA A 358 -19.72 14.36 10.12
N ASP A 359 -20.44 15.31 10.72
CA ASP A 359 -19.87 16.43 11.46
C ASP A 359 -19.03 15.97 12.65
N ALA A 360 -19.47 14.93 13.37
CA ALA A 360 -18.71 14.32 14.45
C ALA A 360 -17.37 13.72 13.95
N VAL A 361 -17.41 12.98 12.84
CA VAL A 361 -16.18 12.43 12.21
C VAL A 361 -15.26 13.56 11.75
N GLU A 362 -15.79 14.63 11.17
CA GLU A 362 -15.00 15.77 10.72
C GLU A 362 -14.28 16.44 11.91
N SER A 363 -14.99 16.67 13.01
CA SER A 363 -14.42 17.26 14.23
C SER A 363 -13.30 16.40 14.83
N GLU A 364 -13.48 15.07 14.84
CA GLU A 364 -12.44 14.12 15.29
C GLU A 364 -11.16 14.18 14.43
N LEU A 365 -11.28 14.56 13.16
CA LEU A 365 -10.16 14.63 12.22
C LEU A 365 -9.43 15.97 12.23
N ASP A 366 -9.94 17.02 12.89
CA ASP A 366 -9.40 18.39 12.81
C ASP A 366 -7.94 18.52 13.26
N GLU A 367 -7.56 17.84 14.34
CA GLU A 367 -6.17 17.86 14.80
C GLU A 367 -5.25 17.11 13.83
N ALA A 368 -5.68 15.92 13.37
CA ALA A 368 -4.92 15.15 12.41
C ALA A 368 -4.74 15.92 11.08
N ARG A 369 -5.78 16.62 10.60
CA ARG A 369 -5.72 17.49 9.42
C ARG A 369 -4.67 18.56 9.52
N ARG A 370 -4.61 19.26 10.66
CA ARG A 370 -3.61 20.29 10.92
C ARG A 370 -2.19 19.72 10.93
N LEU A 371 -2.00 18.56 11.56
CA LEU A 371 -0.70 17.88 11.60
C LEU A 371 -0.24 17.43 10.20
N VAL A 372 -1.13 16.85 9.39
CA VAL A 372 -0.79 16.46 8.01
C VAL A 372 -0.54 17.69 7.13
N ALA A 373 -1.36 18.74 7.22
CA ALA A 373 -1.14 19.98 6.46
C ALA A 373 0.26 20.55 6.75
N ARG A 374 0.61 20.68 8.02
CA ARG A 374 1.93 21.15 8.44
C ARG A 374 3.05 20.28 7.87
N LYS A 375 2.92 18.95 7.97
CA LYS A 375 3.93 18.02 7.45
C LYS A 375 4.07 18.13 5.93
N VAL A 376 2.98 18.19 5.18
CA VAL A 376 2.99 18.36 3.72
C VAL A 376 3.66 19.68 3.32
N ILE A 377 3.37 20.77 4.03
CA ILE A 377 4.01 22.08 3.81
C ILE A 377 5.51 22.03 4.14
N GLN A 378 5.91 21.34 5.22
CA GLN A 378 7.31 21.22 5.64
C GLN A 378 8.14 20.35 4.71
N ASP A 379 7.58 19.23 4.26
CA ASP A 379 8.31 18.24 3.47
C ASP A 379 8.32 18.64 1.99
N CYS A 380 7.30 19.35 1.49
CA CYS A 380 7.07 19.57 0.05
C CYS A 380 7.08 18.28 -0.77
N VAL A 381 6.82 17.13 -0.15
CA VAL A 381 6.73 15.84 -0.83
C VAL A 381 5.30 15.35 -0.69
N LEU A 382 4.69 15.01 -1.81
CA LEU A 382 3.55 14.10 -1.84
C LEU A 382 4.10 12.71 -2.16
N VAL A 383 3.66 11.70 -1.39
CA VAL A 383 4.01 10.29 -1.60
C VAL A 383 3.04 9.64 -2.57
#